data_AF-A0ABD4UHF0-F1
#
_entry.id   AF-A0ABD4UHF0-F1
#
_cell.length_a   1.000
_cell.length_b   1.000
_cell.length_c   1.000
_cell.angle_alpha   90.00
_cell.angle_beta   90.00
_cell.angle_gamma   90.00
#
_symmetry.space_group_name_H-M   'P 1'
#
loop_
_entity.id
_entity.type
_entity.pdbx_description
1 polymer ?
#
loop_
_entity_poly.entity_id
_entity_poly.type
_entity_poly.pdbx_seq_one_letter_code
_entity_poly.pdbx_strand_id
1 'polypeptide(L)'
;MEELLPYYERELSFLRRYSRDFAERYPKIAARLALSGEHCEDPHVERMIESFALLGARINKKLDDDYPEFTEALLEVLYPHYLRPFPSCSIAQFTPASPGQQTEPVVIERGTELKSRPIRGVQCRFRTAYDVTLAPIGISEARYTPVALAPSATVLPSNATGVISITFESLAAQLDLGALKLSTLRAHLHGEQSFVAALTDCLFVNVLGAYVEPERNGRWTALRKLPIAQAGFAEDDALIDYPAKSHPAYRLLTEYFAFPDKFDFVDFDLAAIARASGRCQRATLHLVLQDVRSDSHVARLLELLTASHFRLFCTPIVNLFRQHGEPIRITHRAVSYPVIAEARRAFAYEVYSIDSVKLVRQQAHEESVIEFRPFYSLHHGEAARIGHYWFARRNDWVAQKSPGYETEISIVDIDFEPTSPQTDTLSLDLTCTNRDLPAMLAFGLEGGDLFQEGGAQTSGISLLRRPTQSVRFERGRAAHWRLVSHLALNHVSLVAHGLAPLKEMLTLYDLRRTAVSMRQIDGLVGVEQRGAVQWLPGKPFATFVRGIEIRLTIDEEHFVGASLASFVRVLDSFFGLYVHLNSFVQLVVVSKRTGEEIIRCKPRTGESILA
;
A
#
# COMPACT_ATOMS: atom_id res chain seq x y z
N MET A 1 -0.15 -26.11 15.82
CA MET A 1 0.12 -27.11 16.88
C MET A 1 0.87 -26.49 18.03
N GLU A 2 1.88 -25.64 17.79
CA GLU A 2 2.63 -24.94 18.84
C GLU A 2 1.74 -24.18 19.83
N GLU A 3 0.75 -23.42 19.37
CA GLU A 3 -0.20 -22.73 20.26
C GLU A 3 -1.17 -23.66 21.02
N LEU A 4 -1.40 -24.88 20.52
CA LEU A 4 -2.36 -25.82 21.12
C LEU A 4 -1.70 -26.67 22.21
N LEU A 5 -0.37 -26.83 22.16
CA LEU A 5 0.39 -27.67 23.08
C LEU A 5 0.22 -27.23 24.55
N PRO A 6 0.33 -25.93 24.93
CA PRO A 6 0.12 -25.50 26.31
C PRO A 6 -1.30 -25.81 26.82
N TYR A 7 -2.32 -25.69 25.95
CA TYR A 7 -3.69 -26.04 26.30
C TYR A 7 -3.85 -27.55 26.49
N TYR A 8 -3.26 -28.34 25.60
CA TYR A 8 -3.26 -29.79 25.70
C TYR A 8 -2.59 -30.29 26.97
N GLU A 9 -1.41 -29.76 27.30
CA GLU A 9 -0.69 -30.09 28.53
C GLU A 9 -1.48 -29.69 29.78
N ARG A 10 -2.15 -28.52 29.74
CA ARG A 10 -3.04 -28.06 30.81
C ARG A 10 -4.22 -29.00 31.01
N GLU A 11 -4.93 -29.37 29.94
CA GLU A 11 -6.05 -30.30 29.99
C GLU A 11 -5.63 -31.69 30.46
N LEU A 12 -4.51 -32.20 29.93
CA LEU A 12 -3.99 -33.51 30.33
C LEU A 12 -3.61 -33.52 31.82
N SER A 13 -2.94 -32.46 32.30
CA SER A 13 -2.59 -32.29 33.71
C SER A 13 -3.82 -32.16 34.61
N PHE A 14 -4.89 -31.55 34.11
CA PHE A 14 -6.17 -31.45 34.81
C PHE A 14 -6.83 -32.83 34.91
N LEU A 15 -6.99 -33.54 33.79
CA LEU A 15 -7.58 -34.88 33.76
C LEU A 15 -6.81 -35.86 34.64
N ARG A 16 -5.47 -35.83 34.62
CA ARG A 16 -4.63 -36.69 35.49
C ARG A 16 -4.85 -36.44 36.97
N ARG A 17 -4.97 -35.16 37.38
CA ARG A 17 -5.33 -34.81 38.76
C ARG A 17 -6.71 -35.36 39.14
N TYR A 18 -7.71 -35.24 38.27
CA TYR A 18 -9.03 -35.81 38.52
C TYR A 18 -9.03 -37.34 38.57
N SER A 19 -8.22 -38.00 37.74
CA SER A 19 -8.05 -39.45 37.79
C SER A 19 -7.47 -39.91 39.12
N ARG A 20 -6.49 -39.19 39.68
CA ARG A 20 -5.96 -39.46 41.02
C ARG A 20 -7.03 -39.27 42.10
N ASP A 21 -7.69 -38.11 42.11
CA ASP A 21 -8.74 -37.81 43.09
C ASP A 21 -9.89 -38.84 43.03
N PHE A 22 -10.23 -39.31 41.81
CA PHE A 22 -11.21 -40.37 41.60
C PHE A 22 -10.72 -41.71 42.14
N ALA A 23 -9.47 -42.08 41.91
CA ALA A 23 -8.88 -43.32 42.38
C ALA A 23 -8.79 -43.40 43.91
N GLU A 24 -8.46 -42.29 44.57
CA GLU A 24 -8.46 -42.18 46.03
C GLU A 24 -9.87 -42.31 46.63
N ARG A 25 -10.87 -41.67 46.01
CA ARG A 25 -12.26 -41.69 46.50
C ARG A 25 -12.99 -43.01 46.19
N TYR A 26 -12.66 -43.67 45.08
CA TYR A 26 -13.35 -44.88 44.61
C TYR A 26 -12.38 -46.02 44.22
N PRO A 27 -11.63 -46.60 45.18
CA PRO A 27 -10.53 -47.52 44.88
C PRO A 27 -10.98 -48.79 44.14
N LYS A 28 -12.17 -49.32 44.49
CA LYS A 28 -12.73 -50.53 43.85
C LYS A 28 -13.08 -50.34 42.37
N ILE A 29 -13.48 -49.13 41.98
CA ILE A 29 -13.84 -48.82 40.60
C ILE A 29 -12.57 -48.50 39.81
N ALA A 30 -11.66 -47.73 40.39
CA ALA A 30 -10.36 -47.41 39.79
C ALA A 30 -9.52 -48.66 39.50
N ALA A 31 -9.51 -49.65 40.40
CA ALA A 31 -8.84 -50.93 40.17
C ALA A 31 -9.41 -51.70 38.96
N ARG A 32 -10.71 -51.59 38.67
CA ARG A 32 -11.33 -52.21 37.49
C ARG A 32 -10.98 -51.48 36.19
N LEU A 33 -10.65 -50.18 36.29
CA LEU A 33 -10.25 -49.32 35.17
C LEU A 33 -8.72 -49.25 35.03
N ALA A 34 -7.96 -50.04 35.79
CA ALA A 34 -6.50 -50.01 35.82
C ALA A 34 -5.91 -48.60 36.03
N LEU A 35 -6.57 -47.77 36.85
CA LEU A 35 -6.10 -46.43 37.20
C LEU A 35 -5.22 -46.50 38.45
N SER A 36 -3.94 -46.09 38.32
CA SER A 36 -2.96 -46.05 39.40
C SER A 36 -2.42 -44.62 39.57
N GLY A 37 -2.97 -43.91 40.56
CA GLY A 37 -2.65 -42.50 40.78
C GLY A 37 -3.01 -41.63 39.57
N GLU A 38 -2.01 -41.01 38.95
CA GLU A 38 -2.18 -40.12 37.79
C GLU A 38 -2.13 -40.83 36.43
N HIS A 39 -1.85 -42.14 36.39
CA HIS A 39 -1.65 -42.87 35.13
C HIS A 39 -2.62 -44.05 35.01
N CYS A 40 -3.07 -44.32 33.78
CA CYS A 40 -3.78 -45.54 33.45
C CYS A 40 -2.82 -46.56 32.85
N GLU A 41 -2.81 -47.79 33.38
CA GLU A 41 -1.99 -48.88 32.81
C GLU A 41 -2.61 -49.45 31.52
N ASP A 42 -3.89 -49.19 31.25
CA ASP A 42 -4.56 -49.55 30.00
C ASP A 42 -4.25 -48.52 28.89
N PRO A 43 -3.53 -48.91 27.82
CA PRO A 43 -3.17 -48.00 26.73
C PRO A 43 -4.38 -47.42 25.98
N HIS A 44 -5.52 -48.11 25.94
CA HIS A 44 -6.72 -47.62 25.26
C HIS A 44 -7.42 -46.52 26.06
N VAL A 45 -7.46 -46.67 27.38
CA VAL A 45 -8.01 -45.66 28.29
C VAL A 45 -7.11 -44.44 28.33
N GLU A 46 -5.78 -44.61 28.39
CA GLU A 46 -4.84 -43.48 28.32
C GLU A 46 -4.99 -42.72 26.99
N ARG A 47 -5.07 -43.43 25.85
CA ARG A 47 -5.34 -42.78 24.55
C ARG A 47 -6.68 -42.05 24.50
N MET A 48 -7.69 -42.52 25.23
CA MET A 48 -8.98 -41.84 25.34
C MET A 48 -8.87 -40.56 26.15
N ILE A 49 -8.11 -40.58 27.26
CA ILE A 49 -7.81 -39.39 28.07
C ILE A 49 -7.02 -38.38 27.25
N GLU A 50 -6.00 -38.82 26.50
CA GLU A 50 -5.23 -37.97 25.58
C GLU A 50 -6.14 -37.38 24.48
N SER A 51 -7.00 -38.20 23.87
CA SER A 51 -7.94 -37.71 22.84
C SER A 51 -8.93 -36.69 23.40
N PHE A 52 -9.43 -36.91 24.63
CA PHE A 52 -10.32 -35.98 25.31
C PHE A 52 -9.60 -34.68 25.71
N ALA A 53 -8.36 -34.77 26.20
CA ALA A 53 -7.52 -33.60 26.48
C ALA A 53 -7.30 -32.78 25.20
N LEU A 54 -7.09 -33.43 24.05
CA LEU A 54 -6.95 -32.74 22.77
C LEU A 54 -8.24 -32.02 22.34
N LEU A 55 -9.40 -32.64 22.54
CA LEU A 55 -10.69 -32.01 22.26
C LEU A 55 -10.96 -30.83 23.21
N GLY A 56 -10.74 -31.02 24.51
CA GLY A 56 -10.86 -29.98 25.53
C GLY A 56 -9.93 -28.80 25.24
N ALA A 57 -8.70 -29.07 24.86
CA ALA A 57 -7.71 -28.06 24.50
C ALA A 57 -8.15 -27.24 23.29
N ARG A 58 -8.76 -27.87 22.28
CA ARG A 58 -9.30 -27.15 21.11
C ARG A 58 -10.49 -26.25 21.48
N ILE A 59 -11.36 -26.72 22.38
CA ILE A 59 -12.50 -25.93 22.88
C ILE A 59 -11.99 -24.74 23.69
N ASN A 60 -11.11 -24.98 24.66
CA ASN A 60 -10.57 -23.93 25.52
C ASN A 60 -9.74 -22.93 24.74
N LYS A 61 -8.92 -23.37 23.79
CA LYS A 61 -8.24 -22.44 22.87
C LYS A 61 -9.26 -21.59 22.11
N LYS A 62 -10.32 -22.19 21.57
CA LYS A 62 -11.36 -21.45 20.83
C LYS A 62 -12.14 -20.47 21.71
N LEU A 63 -12.30 -20.76 23.01
CA LEU A 63 -12.93 -19.86 23.98
C LEU A 63 -11.99 -18.72 24.42
N ASP A 64 -10.70 -19.02 24.60
CA ASP A 64 -9.66 -18.04 24.97
C ASP A 64 -9.21 -17.18 23.77
N ASP A 65 -9.44 -17.65 22.54
CA ASP A 65 -9.34 -16.86 21.33
C ASP A 65 -10.52 -15.84 21.35
N ASP A 66 -10.24 -14.61 21.81
CA ASP A 66 -11.18 -13.46 21.88
C ASP A 66 -12.11 -13.43 20.66
N TYR A 67 -13.43 -13.37 20.85
CA TYR A 67 -14.49 -13.49 19.81
C TYR A 67 -14.15 -12.74 18.50
N PRO A 68 -13.38 -13.35 17.56
CA PRO A 68 -12.82 -12.63 16.43
C PRO A 68 -13.92 -12.27 15.45
N GLU A 69 -15.00 -13.05 15.45
CA GLU A 69 -16.13 -12.93 14.56
C GLU A 69 -16.83 -11.57 14.69
N PHE A 70 -16.90 -10.98 15.90
CA PHE A 70 -17.46 -9.65 16.09
C PHE A 70 -16.52 -8.56 15.55
N THR A 71 -15.26 -8.61 15.94
CA THR A 71 -14.27 -7.59 15.57
C THR A 71 -13.95 -7.64 14.08
N GLU A 72 -13.83 -8.83 13.48
CA GLU A 72 -13.69 -9.01 12.04
C GLU A 72 -14.94 -8.53 11.30
N ALA A 73 -16.15 -8.85 11.78
CA ALA A 73 -17.36 -8.31 11.16
C ALA A 73 -17.37 -6.77 11.20
N LEU A 74 -17.00 -6.15 12.31
CA LEU A 74 -16.92 -4.70 12.43
C LEU A 74 -15.83 -4.09 11.53
N LEU A 75 -14.66 -4.74 11.44
CA LEU A 75 -13.61 -4.36 10.50
C LEU A 75 -14.08 -4.50 9.05
N GLU A 76 -14.82 -5.54 8.67
CA GLU A 76 -15.37 -5.69 7.32
C GLU A 76 -16.32 -4.52 6.95
N VAL A 77 -17.03 -3.99 7.95
CA VAL A 77 -17.89 -2.80 7.77
C VAL A 77 -17.06 -1.52 7.69
N LEU A 78 -16.21 -1.24 8.67
CA LEU A 78 -15.56 0.07 8.80
C LEU A 78 -14.24 0.16 8.02
N TYR A 79 -13.44 -0.91 8.08
CA TYR A 79 -12.06 -0.95 7.59
C TYR A 79 -11.71 -2.29 6.90
N PRO A 80 -12.43 -2.70 5.84
CA PRO A 80 -12.31 -4.03 5.21
C PRO A 80 -10.92 -4.35 4.66
N HIS A 81 -10.13 -3.33 4.33
CA HIS A 81 -8.74 -3.49 3.88
C HIS A 81 -7.85 -4.20 4.93
N TYR A 82 -8.20 -4.19 6.22
CA TYR A 82 -7.49 -4.93 7.27
C TYR A 82 -7.65 -6.45 7.21
N LEU A 83 -8.69 -6.93 6.52
CA LEU A 83 -8.97 -8.36 6.38
C LEU A 83 -8.46 -8.90 5.04
N ARG A 84 -8.01 -8.00 4.16
CA ARG A 84 -7.48 -8.27 2.82
C ARG A 84 -5.95 -8.27 2.84
N PRO A 85 -5.29 -9.06 1.97
CA PRO A 85 -3.86 -8.93 1.78
C PRO A 85 -3.50 -7.60 1.12
N PHE A 86 -2.34 -7.06 1.43
CA PHE A 86 -1.66 -6.14 0.53
C PHE A 86 -1.03 -6.96 -0.61
N PRO A 87 -1.50 -6.77 -1.85
CA PRO A 87 -1.09 -7.57 -3.01
C PRO A 87 0.38 -7.34 -3.40
N SER A 88 0.92 -8.23 -4.22
CA SER A 88 2.25 -8.05 -4.82
C SER A 88 2.31 -6.80 -5.71
N CYS A 89 3.38 -6.03 -5.59
CA CYS A 89 3.63 -4.81 -6.38
C CYS A 89 5.02 -4.84 -7.02
N SER A 90 5.18 -4.09 -8.11
CA SER A 90 6.50 -3.80 -8.70
C SER A 90 6.46 -2.46 -9.45
N ILE A 91 7.57 -2.07 -10.09
CA ILE A 91 7.65 -0.94 -11.01
C ILE A 91 7.83 -1.49 -12.43
N ALA A 92 6.92 -1.15 -13.33
CA ALA A 92 7.02 -1.45 -14.75
C ALA A 92 7.58 -0.25 -15.52
N GLN A 93 8.45 -0.50 -16.49
CA GLN A 93 8.93 0.47 -17.46
C GLN A 93 8.43 0.11 -18.86
N PHE A 94 7.77 1.06 -19.51
CA PHE A 94 7.33 0.93 -20.90
C PHE A 94 8.42 1.45 -21.84
N THR A 95 8.79 0.63 -22.83
CA THR A 95 9.70 1.05 -23.90
C THR A 95 8.88 1.44 -25.13
N PRO A 96 8.96 2.70 -25.60
CA PRO A 96 8.27 3.12 -26.83
C PRO A 96 8.70 2.26 -28.03
N ALA A 97 7.76 1.93 -28.92
CA ALA A 97 8.05 1.07 -30.08
C ALA A 97 8.98 1.74 -31.10
N SER A 98 8.76 3.03 -31.40
CA SER A 98 9.55 3.83 -32.35
C SER A 98 9.97 5.16 -31.71
N PRO A 99 11.02 5.16 -30.88
CA PRO A 99 11.51 6.38 -30.24
C PRO A 99 11.87 7.44 -31.31
N GLY A 100 11.26 8.62 -31.22
CA GLY A 100 11.53 9.76 -32.12
C GLY A 100 10.68 9.84 -33.41
N GLN A 101 9.93 8.79 -33.78
CA GLN A 101 8.96 8.87 -34.90
C GLN A 101 7.57 9.35 -34.46
N GLN A 102 7.24 9.16 -33.17
CA GLN A 102 6.03 9.69 -32.58
C GLN A 102 6.15 11.21 -32.40
N THR A 103 5.24 11.96 -33.01
CA THR A 103 5.17 13.42 -32.89
C THR A 103 4.20 13.89 -31.82
N GLU A 104 3.26 13.04 -31.39
CA GLU A 104 2.30 13.33 -30.33
C GLU A 104 2.45 12.37 -29.14
N PRO A 105 2.29 12.85 -27.90
CA PRO A 105 2.29 11.99 -26.72
C PRO A 105 1.13 10.99 -26.73
N VAL A 106 1.40 9.76 -26.28
CA VAL A 106 0.40 8.69 -26.11
C VAL A 106 0.29 8.38 -24.63
N VAL A 107 -0.93 8.39 -24.10
CA VAL A 107 -1.18 8.07 -22.68
C VAL A 107 -1.61 6.62 -22.54
N ILE A 108 -0.91 5.87 -21.68
CA ILE A 108 -1.37 4.60 -21.15
C ILE A 108 -2.08 4.90 -19.84
N GLU A 109 -3.38 4.65 -19.80
CA GLU A 109 -4.22 4.96 -18.65
C GLU A 109 -3.87 4.08 -17.44
N ARG A 110 -4.03 4.65 -16.25
CA ARG A 110 -4.10 3.92 -14.99
C ARG A 110 -5.15 2.81 -15.07
N GLY A 111 -4.87 1.69 -14.42
CA GLY A 111 -5.73 0.51 -14.42
C GLY A 111 -5.56 -0.37 -15.65
N THR A 112 -4.69 -0.01 -16.60
CA THR A 112 -4.34 -0.85 -17.75
C THR A 112 -3.80 -2.19 -17.27
N GLU A 113 -4.37 -3.28 -17.78
CA GLU A 113 -3.98 -4.63 -17.42
C GLU A 113 -2.72 -5.09 -18.16
N LEU A 114 -1.79 -5.69 -17.42
CA LEU A 114 -0.53 -6.25 -17.89
C LEU A 114 -0.43 -7.72 -17.48
N LYS A 115 -0.01 -8.59 -18.39
CA LYS A 115 0.12 -10.04 -18.18
C LYS A 115 1.58 -10.45 -18.18
N SER A 116 1.99 -11.28 -17.23
CA SER A 116 3.33 -11.85 -17.20
C SER A 116 3.48 -13.03 -18.16
N ARG A 117 4.71 -13.48 -18.37
CA ARG A 117 4.98 -14.84 -18.85
C ARG A 117 4.39 -15.87 -17.87
N PRO A 118 3.93 -17.04 -18.35
CA PRO A 118 3.37 -18.06 -17.47
C PRO A 118 4.41 -18.58 -16.46
N ILE A 119 4.03 -18.65 -15.19
CA ILE A 119 4.79 -19.30 -14.12
C ILE A 119 3.91 -20.37 -13.47
N ARG A 120 4.44 -21.60 -13.37
CA ARG A 120 3.65 -22.78 -12.95
C ARG A 120 2.32 -22.91 -13.72
N GLY A 121 2.35 -22.54 -15.02
CA GLY A 121 1.19 -22.58 -15.91
C GLY A 121 0.24 -21.39 -15.81
N VAL A 122 0.46 -20.41 -14.92
CA VAL A 122 -0.44 -19.26 -14.69
C VAL A 122 0.23 -17.96 -15.15
N GLN A 123 -0.48 -17.12 -15.89
CA GLN A 123 -0.03 -15.76 -16.17
C GLN A 123 -0.47 -14.84 -15.03
N CYS A 124 0.48 -14.17 -14.38
CA CYS A 124 0.15 -13.19 -13.37
C CYS A 124 -0.39 -11.93 -14.03
N ARG A 125 -1.49 -11.38 -13.50
CA ARG A 125 -2.15 -10.17 -14.03
C ARG A 125 -1.89 -9.00 -13.09
N PHE A 126 -1.37 -7.91 -13.63
CA PHE A 126 -1.14 -6.66 -12.91
C PHE A 126 -1.97 -5.56 -13.53
N ARG A 127 -2.20 -4.47 -12.80
CA ARG A 127 -2.75 -3.22 -13.33
C ARG A 127 -1.83 -2.05 -13.02
N THR A 128 -1.77 -1.07 -13.91
CA THR A 128 -0.99 0.17 -13.72
C THR A 128 -1.60 1.06 -12.65
N ALA A 129 -0.75 1.71 -11.84
CA ALA A 129 -1.20 2.61 -10.77
C ALA A 129 -1.23 4.08 -11.19
N TYR A 130 -0.35 4.49 -12.11
CA TYR A 130 -0.27 5.85 -12.66
C TYR A 130 -0.55 5.84 -14.15
N ASP A 131 -1.01 6.97 -14.67
CA ASP A 131 -0.96 7.24 -16.10
C ASP A 131 0.49 7.34 -16.57
N VAL A 132 0.78 6.76 -17.73
CA VAL A 132 2.11 6.83 -18.36
C VAL A 132 2.00 7.54 -19.70
N THR A 133 2.54 8.76 -19.77
CA THR A 133 2.62 9.51 -21.03
C THR A 133 3.90 9.18 -21.78
N LEU A 134 3.79 8.37 -22.82
CA LEU A 134 4.85 8.08 -23.78
C LEU A 134 5.05 9.27 -24.71
N ALA A 135 6.27 9.76 -24.83
CA ALA A 135 6.59 10.89 -25.68
C ALA A 135 8.04 10.82 -26.17
N PRO A 136 8.42 11.50 -27.27
CA PRO A 136 9.78 11.46 -27.80
C PRO A 136 10.72 12.37 -26.99
N ILE A 137 10.90 12.07 -25.71
CA ILE A 137 11.78 12.80 -24.79
C ILE A 137 12.66 11.83 -24.00
N GLY A 138 13.90 12.23 -23.75
CA GLY A 138 14.86 11.50 -22.94
C GLY A 138 15.55 12.41 -21.92
N ILE A 139 16.16 11.77 -20.92
CA ILE A 139 17.16 12.41 -20.07
C ILE A 139 18.51 11.90 -20.55
N SER A 140 19.31 12.76 -21.18
CA SER A 140 20.58 12.36 -21.78
C SER A 140 21.77 12.47 -20.83
N GLU A 141 21.68 13.36 -19.84
CA GLU A 141 22.71 13.49 -18.81
C GLU A 141 22.07 13.84 -17.46
N ALA A 142 22.56 13.23 -16.39
CA ALA A 142 22.35 13.74 -15.04
C ALA A 142 23.68 13.67 -14.30
N ARG A 143 24.03 14.69 -13.53
CA ARG A 143 25.28 14.73 -12.75
C ARG A 143 25.12 15.58 -11.50
N TYR A 144 25.92 15.26 -10.49
CA TYR A 144 26.10 16.08 -9.31
C TYR A 144 27.45 16.79 -9.37
N THR A 145 27.50 18.05 -8.97
CA THR A 145 28.74 18.81 -8.81
C THR A 145 28.84 19.28 -7.36
N PRO A 146 29.86 18.85 -6.60
CA PRO A 146 29.99 19.10 -5.16
C PRO A 146 30.43 20.54 -4.82
N VAL A 147 30.60 21.39 -5.84
CA VAL A 147 30.86 22.82 -5.70
C VAL A 147 29.87 23.55 -6.58
N ALA A 148 29.08 24.44 -5.99
CA ALA A 148 28.12 25.25 -6.72
C ALA A 148 28.82 26.34 -7.55
N LEU A 149 29.16 26.00 -8.79
CA LEU A 149 29.72 26.93 -9.78
C LEU A 149 28.65 27.23 -10.83
N ALA A 150 28.35 28.52 -11.01
CA ALA A 150 27.51 29.01 -12.10
C ALA A 150 28.32 29.87 -13.07
N PRO A 151 27.82 30.07 -14.31
CA PRO A 151 28.42 31.02 -15.24
C PRO A 151 28.48 32.45 -14.66
N SER A 152 29.45 33.25 -15.10
CA SER A 152 29.73 34.59 -14.56
C SER A 152 28.54 35.56 -14.56
N ALA A 153 27.56 35.35 -15.43
CA ALA A 153 26.34 36.16 -15.51
C ALA A 153 25.26 35.77 -14.48
N THR A 154 25.47 34.72 -13.69
CA THR A 154 24.46 34.13 -12.79
C THR A 154 24.93 34.22 -11.35
N VAL A 155 24.11 34.83 -10.50
CA VAL A 155 24.35 34.88 -9.06
C VAL A 155 23.61 33.72 -8.39
N LEU A 156 24.37 32.87 -7.71
CA LEU A 156 23.84 31.80 -6.87
C LEU A 156 23.55 32.31 -5.46
N PRO A 157 22.62 31.67 -4.72
CA PRO A 157 22.45 31.91 -3.29
C PRO A 157 23.76 31.69 -2.51
N SER A 158 23.99 32.47 -1.45
CA SER A 158 25.24 32.45 -0.68
C SER A 158 25.50 31.14 0.09
N ASN A 159 24.44 30.37 0.34
CA ASN A 159 24.48 29.07 1.02
C ASN A 159 24.48 27.88 0.04
N ALA A 160 24.73 28.11 -1.24
CA ALA A 160 24.81 27.05 -2.24
C ALA A 160 26.04 26.15 -2.00
N THR A 161 25.81 24.86 -1.80
CA THR A 161 26.88 23.88 -1.52
C THR A 161 27.20 23.01 -2.74
N GLY A 162 26.21 22.64 -3.54
CA GLY A 162 26.38 21.81 -4.73
C GLY A 162 25.26 22.01 -5.75
N VAL A 163 25.37 21.37 -6.91
CA VAL A 163 24.39 21.46 -8.00
C VAL A 163 24.08 20.09 -8.59
N ILE A 164 22.81 19.73 -8.68
CA ILE A 164 22.33 18.61 -9.49
C ILE A 164 21.91 19.17 -10.85
N SER A 165 22.50 18.65 -11.93
CA SER A 165 22.19 19.05 -13.30
C SER A 165 21.52 17.90 -14.04
N ILE A 166 20.36 18.13 -14.65
CA ILE A 166 19.59 17.13 -15.40
C ILE A 166 19.30 17.69 -16.79
N THR A 167 19.77 17.01 -17.83
CA THR A 167 19.60 17.43 -19.24
C THR A 167 18.45 16.66 -19.88
N PHE A 168 17.41 17.39 -20.26
CA PHE A 168 16.29 16.89 -21.04
C PHE A 168 16.56 17.12 -22.53
N GLU A 169 16.18 16.15 -23.35
CA GLU A 169 16.43 16.16 -24.79
C GLU A 169 15.25 15.57 -25.56
N SER A 170 14.82 16.28 -26.60
CA SER A 170 13.87 15.75 -27.57
C SER A 170 14.52 14.65 -28.42
N LEU A 171 13.87 13.49 -28.49
CA LEU A 171 14.29 12.38 -29.35
C LEU A 171 13.76 12.54 -30.78
N ALA A 172 12.80 13.45 -31.00
CA ALA A 172 12.30 13.78 -32.33
C ALA A 172 13.07 15.00 -32.85
N ALA A 173 13.99 14.77 -33.81
CA ALA A 173 14.91 15.78 -34.34
C ALA A 173 14.26 17.05 -34.91
N GLN A 174 12.93 17.04 -35.14
CA GLN A 174 12.17 18.16 -35.69
C GLN A 174 11.35 18.93 -34.62
N LEU A 175 11.30 18.48 -33.36
CA LEU A 175 10.42 19.01 -32.33
C LEU A 175 11.19 19.58 -31.15
N ASP A 176 11.05 20.89 -30.93
CA ASP A 176 11.57 21.53 -29.71
C ASP A 176 10.83 21.01 -28.47
N LEU A 177 11.44 21.13 -27.29
CA LEU A 177 10.83 20.69 -26.03
C LEU A 177 9.43 21.30 -25.79
N GLY A 178 9.24 22.57 -26.17
CA GLY A 178 7.94 23.24 -26.06
C GLY A 178 6.87 22.73 -27.04
N ALA A 179 7.27 22.09 -28.13
CA ALA A 179 6.34 21.54 -29.14
C ALA A 179 5.82 20.14 -28.77
N LEU A 180 6.41 19.48 -27.77
CA LEU A 180 6.02 18.14 -27.32
C LEU A 180 4.65 18.07 -26.64
N LYS A 181 4.01 19.22 -26.38
CA LYS A 181 2.70 19.33 -25.67
C LYS A 181 2.66 18.61 -24.31
N LEU A 182 3.82 18.41 -23.67
CA LEU A 182 3.92 17.83 -22.33
C LEU A 182 3.97 18.94 -21.28
N SER A 183 3.04 18.90 -20.32
CA SER A 183 3.08 19.78 -19.15
C SER A 183 4.05 19.27 -18.09
N THR A 184 3.98 17.96 -17.81
CA THR A 184 4.71 17.30 -16.73
C THR A 184 5.42 16.06 -17.27
N LEU A 185 6.67 15.84 -16.83
CA LEU A 185 7.42 14.62 -17.10
C LEU A 185 7.71 13.90 -15.80
N ARG A 186 7.10 12.71 -15.64
CA ARG A 186 7.30 11.84 -14.49
C ARG A 186 8.52 10.94 -14.72
N ALA A 187 9.43 10.91 -13.76
CA ALA A 187 10.58 10.00 -13.75
C ALA A 187 10.62 9.18 -12.45
N HIS A 188 10.93 7.90 -12.57
CA HIS A 188 11.22 7.03 -11.43
C HIS A 188 12.71 7.13 -11.05
N LEU A 189 12.98 7.32 -9.76
CA LEU A 189 14.32 7.31 -9.19
C LEU A 189 14.78 5.87 -9.03
N HIS A 190 15.71 5.44 -9.88
CA HIS A 190 16.18 4.07 -9.97
C HIS A 190 17.63 3.95 -9.47
N GLY A 191 17.90 2.99 -8.59
CA GLY A 191 19.25 2.74 -8.07
C GLY A 191 19.21 1.91 -6.79
N GLU A 192 20.34 1.90 -6.08
CA GLU A 192 20.40 1.37 -4.71
C GLU A 192 19.54 2.23 -3.78
N GLN A 193 18.86 1.62 -2.80
CA GLN A 193 17.94 2.31 -1.90
C GLN A 193 18.59 3.47 -1.14
N SER A 194 19.83 3.30 -0.70
CA SER A 194 20.60 4.34 0.02
C SER A 194 20.83 5.58 -0.84
N PHE A 195 21.18 5.37 -2.12
CA PHE A 195 21.35 6.42 -3.11
C PHE A 195 20.01 7.10 -3.45
N VAL A 196 18.95 6.32 -3.70
CA VAL A 196 17.63 6.88 -4.02
C VAL A 196 17.11 7.72 -2.87
N ALA A 197 17.23 7.24 -1.62
CA ALA A 197 16.88 8.01 -0.44
C ALA A 197 17.62 9.35 -0.36
N ALA A 198 18.95 9.33 -0.53
CA ALA A 198 19.79 10.52 -0.51
C ALA A 198 19.42 11.50 -1.63
N LEU A 199 19.16 11.00 -2.85
CA LEU A 199 18.73 11.82 -3.98
C LEU A 199 17.37 12.46 -3.73
N THR A 200 16.40 11.71 -3.24
CA THR A 200 15.06 12.21 -2.90
C THR A 200 15.13 13.30 -1.84
N ASP A 201 15.89 13.09 -0.76
CA ASP A 201 16.07 14.11 0.28
C ASP A 201 16.75 15.36 -0.29
N CYS A 202 17.77 15.18 -1.14
CA CYS A 202 18.41 16.31 -1.79
C CYS A 202 17.47 17.11 -2.69
N LEU A 203 16.58 16.44 -3.43
CA LEU A 203 15.61 17.07 -4.33
C LEU A 203 14.50 17.81 -3.59
N PHE A 204 14.07 17.34 -2.42
CA PHE A 204 12.85 17.85 -1.77
C PHE A 204 13.08 18.54 -0.42
N VAL A 205 14.27 18.43 0.16
CA VAL A 205 14.68 19.11 1.40
C VAL A 205 15.75 20.15 1.12
N ASN A 206 16.76 19.79 0.33
CA ASN A 206 17.97 20.60 0.17
C ASN A 206 17.96 21.55 -1.04
N VAL A 207 16.95 21.53 -1.91
CA VAL A 207 16.93 22.44 -3.07
C VAL A 207 16.58 23.87 -2.65
N LEU A 208 17.50 24.80 -2.90
CA LEU A 208 17.33 26.24 -2.72
C LEU A 208 16.67 26.94 -3.89
N GLY A 209 17.00 26.51 -5.10
CA GLY A 209 16.62 27.21 -6.32
C GLY A 209 16.86 26.38 -7.56
N ALA A 210 16.18 26.75 -8.63
CA ALA A 210 16.23 26.06 -9.91
C ALA A 210 16.55 27.04 -11.04
N TYR A 211 17.44 26.62 -11.93
CA TYR A 211 17.86 27.38 -13.11
C TYR A 211 17.80 26.51 -14.35
N VAL A 212 17.55 27.11 -15.51
CA VAL A 212 17.50 26.40 -16.79
C VAL A 212 18.57 26.97 -17.73
N GLU A 213 19.31 26.07 -18.36
CA GLU A 213 20.32 26.36 -19.38
C GLU A 213 19.93 25.70 -20.71
N PRO A 214 19.49 26.47 -21.72
CA PRO A 214 19.20 25.94 -23.05
C PRO A 214 20.50 25.69 -23.84
N GLU A 215 20.57 24.56 -24.54
CA GLU A 215 21.65 24.20 -25.48
C GLU A 215 23.09 24.36 -24.95
N ARG A 216 23.27 24.28 -23.62
CA ARG A 216 24.56 24.53 -22.94
C ARG A 216 25.23 25.85 -23.33
N ASN A 217 24.42 26.89 -23.51
CA ASN A 217 24.90 28.20 -23.95
C ASN A 217 25.63 29.01 -22.85
N GLY A 218 25.81 28.45 -21.66
CA GLY A 218 26.45 29.11 -20.52
C GLY A 218 25.58 30.21 -19.88
N ARG A 219 24.27 30.25 -20.14
CA ARG A 219 23.34 31.23 -19.56
C ARG A 219 22.26 30.53 -18.75
N TRP A 220 22.31 30.71 -17.44
CA TRP A 220 21.34 30.13 -16.52
C TRP A 220 20.21 31.11 -16.26
N THR A 221 18.99 30.68 -16.55
CA THR A 221 17.77 31.46 -16.30
C THR A 221 17.09 30.95 -15.04
N ALA A 222 16.95 31.80 -14.03
CA ALA A 222 16.33 31.43 -12.76
C ALA A 222 14.82 31.18 -12.94
N LEU A 223 14.32 30.10 -12.35
CA LEU A 223 12.89 29.79 -12.29
C LEU A 223 12.27 30.37 -11.01
N ARG A 224 11.07 30.96 -11.14
CA ARG A 224 10.34 31.55 -10.00
C ARG A 224 9.83 30.53 -8.98
N LYS A 225 9.58 29.30 -9.44
CA LYS A 225 9.11 28.17 -8.64
C LYS A 225 9.99 26.98 -8.97
N LEU A 226 10.20 26.11 -7.99
CA LEU A 226 10.88 24.84 -8.20
C LEU A 226 10.04 23.98 -9.18
N PRO A 227 10.61 23.53 -10.31
CA PRO A 227 9.88 22.78 -11.34
C PRO A 227 9.85 21.28 -11.01
N ILE A 228 9.80 20.92 -9.73
CA ILE A 228 9.80 19.53 -9.26
C ILE A 228 8.71 19.33 -8.20
N ALA A 229 8.04 18.20 -8.27
CA ALA A 229 7.08 17.77 -7.27
C ALA A 229 7.24 16.26 -6.99
N GLN A 230 6.97 15.83 -5.76
CA GLN A 230 6.88 14.42 -5.44
C GLN A 230 5.56 13.85 -5.97
N ALA A 231 5.61 12.67 -6.58
CA ALA A 231 4.45 11.93 -7.04
C ALA A 231 4.10 10.75 -6.10
N GLY A 232 2.87 10.24 -6.17
CA GLY A 232 2.45 9.04 -5.44
C GLY A 232 1.51 9.27 -4.26
N PHE A 233 1.15 10.53 -3.98
CA PHE A 233 0.38 10.94 -2.80
C PHE A 233 -1.09 11.28 -3.10
N ALA A 234 -1.44 11.49 -4.37
CA ALA A 234 -2.81 11.82 -4.76
C ALA A 234 -3.75 10.61 -4.66
N GLU A 235 -5.06 10.85 -4.67
CA GLU A 235 -6.05 9.77 -4.79
C GLU A 235 -5.90 8.97 -6.08
N ASP A 236 -5.63 9.66 -7.19
CA ASP A 236 -5.39 9.04 -8.50
C ASP A 236 -4.08 8.25 -8.56
N ASP A 237 -3.18 8.42 -7.60
CA ASP A 237 -1.96 7.65 -7.47
C ASP A 237 -2.16 6.36 -6.62
N ALA A 238 -3.38 5.99 -6.23
CA ALA A 238 -3.60 4.83 -5.36
C ALA A 238 -3.24 3.48 -6.01
N LEU A 239 -2.51 2.62 -5.28
CA LEU A 239 -2.22 1.25 -5.69
C LEU A 239 -3.44 0.35 -5.45
N ILE A 240 -3.99 0.41 -4.24
CA ILE A 240 -5.09 -0.44 -3.80
C ILE A 240 -6.40 0.34 -3.78
N ASP A 241 -7.47 -0.35 -4.16
CA ASP A 241 -8.81 0.22 -4.07
C ASP A 241 -9.20 0.30 -2.59
N TYR A 242 -9.48 1.51 -2.13
CA TYR A 242 -9.84 1.77 -0.75
C TYR A 242 -11.34 2.10 -0.68
N PRO A 243 -12.14 1.36 0.10
CA PRO A 243 -13.58 1.60 0.12
C PRO A 243 -13.91 3.01 0.63
N ALA A 244 -14.88 3.67 0.01
CA ALA A 244 -15.30 5.04 0.35
C ALA A 244 -15.73 5.23 1.82
N LYS A 245 -16.10 4.15 2.48
CA LYS A 245 -16.45 4.11 3.91
C LYS A 245 -15.25 4.12 4.86
N SER A 246 -14.04 3.87 4.34
CA SER A 246 -12.80 3.88 5.12
C SER A 246 -12.05 5.19 4.96
N HIS A 247 -11.34 5.61 6.01
CA HIS A 247 -10.63 6.89 5.99
C HIS A 247 -9.38 6.83 5.08
N PRO A 248 -9.25 7.68 4.04
CA PRO A 248 -8.23 7.54 2.99
C PRO A 248 -6.79 7.71 3.50
N ALA A 249 -6.57 8.43 4.60
CA ALA A 249 -5.25 8.65 5.18
C ALA A 249 -4.48 7.36 5.48
N TYR A 250 -5.20 6.32 5.89
CA TYR A 250 -4.63 5.04 6.26
C TYR A 250 -4.13 4.22 5.06
N ARG A 251 -4.67 4.49 3.86
CA ARG A 251 -4.15 3.92 2.61
C ARG A 251 -2.69 4.32 2.42
N LEU A 252 -2.35 5.60 2.61
CA LEU A 252 -1.00 6.11 2.41
C LEU A 252 0.01 5.45 3.36
N LEU A 253 -0.35 5.26 4.63
CA LEU A 253 0.50 4.53 5.59
C LEU A 253 0.72 3.08 5.13
N THR A 254 -0.36 2.40 4.75
CA THR A 254 -0.28 1.01 4.27
C THR A 254 0.63 0.89 3.05
N GLU A 255 0.44 1.77 2.05
CA GLU A 255 1.24 1.78 0.82
C GLU A 255 2.71 2.12 1.09
N TYR A 256 3.00 3.05 2.00
CA TYR A 256 4.37 3.44 2.35
C TYR A 256 5.15 2.30 3.01
N PHE A 257 4.57 1.65 4.01
CA PHE A 257 5.27 0.56 4.71
C PHE A 257 5.33 -0.72 3.88
N ALA A 258 4.30 -1.01 3.07
CA ALA A 258 4.27 -2.21 2.23
C ALA A 258 5.10 -2.06 0.95
N PHE A 259 5.08 -0.90 0.29
CA PHE A 259 5.77 -0.66 -0.99
C PHE A 259 6.26 0.82 -1.13
N PRO A 260 7.34 1.20 -0.43
CA PRO A 260 7.84 2.58 -0.38
C PRO A 260 8.30 3.10 -1.74
N ASP A 261 8.81 2.19 -2.58
CA ASP A 261 9.12 2.34 -4.00
C ASP A 261 8.07 3.12 -4.82
N LYS A 262 6.80 3.06 -4.40
CA LYS A 262 5.70 3.85 -4.97
C LYS A 262 6.00 5.35 -4.99
N PHE A 263 6.71 5.84 -3.98
CA PHE A 263 6.97 7.25 -3.71
C PHE A 263 8.32 7.73 -4.28
N ASP A 264 9.08 6.85 -4.94
CA ASP A 264 10.36 7.18 -5.58
C ASP A 264 10.16 7.79 -6.98
N PHE A 265 9.21 8.71 -7.12
CA PHE A 265 8.86 9.39 -8.37
C PHE A 265 8.93 10.91 -8.23
N VAL A 266 9.50 11.55 -9.25
CA VAL A 266 9.58 13.00 -9.38
C VAL A 266 8.87 13.45 -10.65
N ASP A 267 8.00 14.44 -10.49
CA ASP A 267 7.32 15.14 -11.58
C ASP A 267 8.07 16.43 -11.90
N PHE A 268 8.59 16.54 -13.12
CA PHE A 268 9.24 17.74 -13.64
C PHE A 268 8.23 18.60 -14.40
N ASP A 269 8.11 19.88 -14.05
CA ASP A 269 7.29 20.86 -14.79
C ASP A 269 8.00 21.27 -16.09
N LEU A 270 7.82 20.46 -17.13
CA LEU A 270 8.38 20.72 -18.45
C LEU A 270 7.83 22.00 -19.08
N ALA A 271 6.58 22.38 -18.78
CA ALA A 271 6.03 23.62 -19.29
C ALA A 271 6.75 24.85 -18.71
N ALA A 272 7.16 24.82 -17.45
CA ALA A 272 8.00 25.87 -16.86
C ALA A 272 9.41 25.86 -17.46
N ILE A 273 10.02 24.68 -17.61
CA ILE A 273 11.37 24.53 -18.18
C ILE A 273 11.40 25.02 -19.63
N ALA A 274 10.46 24.58 -20.46
CA ALA A 274 10.35 24.95 -21.88
C ALA A 274 10.08 26.46 -22.07
N ARG A 275 9.27 27.08 -21.21
CA ARG A 275 9.03 28.53 -21.25
C ARG A 275 10.28 29.34 -20.91
N ALA A 276 11.10 28.87 -19.97
CA ALA A 276 12.33 29.54 -19.57
C ALA A 276 13.47 29.32 -20.58
N SER A 277 13.52 28.15 -21.23
CA SER A 277 14.54 27.79 -22.21
C SER A 277 14.30 28.42 -23.59
N GLY A 278 13.03 28.71 -23.94
CA GLY A 278 12.66 29.13 -25.28
C GLY A 278 12.67 27.96 -26.28
N ARG A 279 12.90 28.26 -27.57
CA ARG A 279 13.02 27.23 -28.62
C ARG A 279 14.36 26.52 -28.50
N CYS A 280 14.34 25.29 -28.03
CA CYS A 280 15.50 24.41 -27.92
C CYS A 280 15.09 22.95 -28.00
N GLN A 281 16.01 22.11 -28.48
CA GLN A 281 15.91 20.66 -28.48
C GLN A 281 16.42 20.06 -27.17
N ARG A 282 17.36 20.77 -26.52
CA ARG A 282 18.00 20.35 -25.27
C ARG A 282 17.98 21.47 -24.22
N ALA A 283 17.55 21.13 -23.01
CA ALA A 283 17.56 22.04 -21.86
C ALA A 283 18.10 21.33 -20.62
N THR A 284 19.00 22.01 -19.89
CA THR A 284 19.56 21.50 -18.63
C THR A 284 18.92 22.22 -17.46
N LEU A 285 18.32 21.47 -16.55
CA LEU A 285 17.82 21.95 -15.26
C LEU A 285 18.94 21.83 -14.22
N HIS A 286 19.32 22.96 -13.62
CA HIS A 286 20.26 23.03 -12.52
C HIS A 286 19.51 23.29 -11.21
N LEU A 287 19.56 22.32 -10.31
CA LEU A 287 19.01 22.40 -8.96
C LEU A 287 20.15 22.70 -7.99
N VAL A 288 20.10 23.86 -7.36
CA VAL A 288 21.12 24.32 -6.42
C VAL A 288 20.78 23.81 -5.03
N LEU A 289 21.73 23.15 -4.38
CA LEU A 289 21.53 22.52 -3.07
C LEU A 289 22.10 23.39 -1.93
N GLN A 290 21.53 23.25 -0.74
CA GLN A 290 22.08 23.69 0.55
C GLN A 290 22.39 22.51 1.47
N ASP A 291 23.27 22.74 2.45
CA ASP A 291 23.57 21.82 3.55
C ASP A 291 24.12 20.44 3.14
N VAL A 292 24.45 20.25 1.85
CA VAL A 292 25.16 19.07 1.34
C VAL A 292 26.64 19.41 1.24
N ARG A 293 27.40 19.14 2.30
CA ARG A 293 28.85 19.36 2.29
C ARG A 293 29.54 18.42 1.30
N SER A 294 30.58 18.90 0.63
CA SER A 294 31.35 18.13 -0.36
C SER A 294 32.02 16.88 0.21
N ASP A 295 32.36 16.86 1.51
CA ASP A 295 32.97 15.72 2.21
C ASP A 295 31.94 14.75 2.84
N SER A 296 30.65 15.06 2.71
CA SER A 296 29.59 14.24 3.33
C SER A 296 29.44 12.87 2.66
N HIS A 297 28.85 11.91 3.38
CA HIS A 297 28.47 10.63 2.78
C HIS A 297 27.44 10.81 1.66
N VAL A 298 26.48 11.73 1.83
CA VAL A 298 25.47 12.08 0.83
C VAL A 298 26.11 12.57 -0.47
N ALA A 299 27.07 13.49 -0.40
CA ALA A 299 27.78 13.97 -1.58
C ALA A 299 28.49 12.83 -2.34
N ARG A 300 29.14 11.92 -1.62
CA ARG A 300 29.79 10.73 -2.21
C ARG A 300 28.80 9.78 -2.90
N LEU A 301 27.61 9.60 -2.34
CA LEU A 301 26.55 8.83 -3.00
C LEU A 301 26.11 9.54 -4.28
N LEU A 302 25.89 10.86 -4.23
CA LEU A 302 25.46 11.65 -5.39
C LEU A 302 26.49 11.74 -6.52
N GLU A 303 27.78 11.54 -6.25
CA GLU A 303 28.80 11.44 -7.31
C GLU A 303 28.53 10.29 -8.30
N LEU A 304 27.78 9.26 -7.88
CA LEU A 304 27.33 8.18 -8.75
C LEU A 304 26.17 8.58 -9.68
N LEU A 305 25.61 9.79 -9.53
CA LEU A 305 24.45 10.23 -10.29
C LEU A 305 24.74 10.25 -11.78
N THR A 306 23.88 9.56 -12.53
CA THR A 306 23.89 9.47 -13.99
C THR A 306 22.45 9.50 -14.52
N ALA A 307 22.29 9.69 -15.83
CA ALA A 307 20.98 9.67 -16.48
C ALA A 307 20.18 8.38 -16.25
N SER A 308 20.84 7.23 -16.06
CA SER A 308 20.16 5.94 -15.84
C SER A 308 19.39 5.86 -14.52
N HIS A 309 19.65 6.78 -13.58
CA HIS A 309 18.94 6.88 -12.32
C HIS A 309 17.58 7.58 -12.44
N PHE A 310 17.32 8.27 -13.57
CA PHE A 310 16.01 8.84 -13.87
C PHE A 310 15.37 8.03 -15.00
N ARG A 311 14.57 7.02 -14.64
CA ARG A 311 13.89 6.17 -15.62
C ARG A 311 12.55 6.78 -15.99
N LEU A 312 12.39 7.11 -17.27
CA LEU A 312 11.13 7.60 -17.83
C LEU A 312 10.17 6.45 -18.14
N PHE A 313 8.90 6.80 -18.35
CA PHE A 313 7.82 5.88 -18.75
C PHE A 313 7.62 4.72 -17.78
N CYS A 314 7.72 5.02 -16.48
CA CYS A 314 7.59 4.04 -15.42
C CYS A 314 6.28 4.26 -14.65
N THR A 315 5.69 3.17 -14.15
CA THR A 315 4.56 3.21 -13.21
C THR A 315 4.69 2.07 -12.20
N PRO A 316 4.28 2.27 -10.94
CA PRO A 316 3.96 1.17 -10.07
C PRO A 316 2.86 0.32 -10.69
N ILE A 317 2.93 -0.98 -10.45
CA ILE A 317 1.92 -1.95 -10.86
C ILE A 317 1.55 -2.78 -9.64
N VAL A 318 0.29 -3.23 -9.62
CA VAL A 318 -0.27 -4.02 -8.52
C VAL A 318 -0.92 -5.28 -9.06
N ASN A 319 -0.70 -6.41 -8.39
CA ASN A 319 -1.27 -7.70 -8.77
C ASN A 319 -2.73 -7.83 -8.29
N LEU A 320 -3.60 -7.01 -8.90
CA LEU A 320 -5.04 -6.99 -8.70
C LEU A 320 -5.74 -6.93 -10.05
N PHE A 321 -6.76 -7.76 -10.22
CA PHE A 321 -7.51 -7.86 -11.47
C PHE A 321 -8.93 -8.37 -11.21
N ARG A 322 -9.84 -8.02 -12.12
CA ARG A 322 -11.23 -8.50 -12.08
C ARG A 322 -11.37 -9.81 -12.85
N GLN A 323 -12.20 -10.70 -12.34
CA GLN A 323 -12.64 -11.92 -13.02
C GLN A 323 -13.96 -12.44 -12.44
N HIS A 324 -14.68 -13.25 -13.22
CA HIS A 324 -15.83 -13.98 -12.71
C HIS A 324 -15.37 -15.17 -11.88
N GLY A 325 -16.10 -15.46 -10.79
CA GLY A 325 -15.91 -16.68 -10.02
C GLY A 325 -16.55 -17.90 -10.68
N GLU A 326 -16.12 -19.08 -10.26
CA GLU A 326 -16.79 -20.35 -10.60
C GLU A 326 -18.23 -20.33 -10.07
N PRO A 327 -19.24 -20.62 -10.90
CA PRO A 327 -20.65 -20.61 -10.46
C PRO A 327 -20.90 -21.58 -9.32
N ILE A 328 -21.57 -21.11 -8.26
CA ILE A 328 -21.85 -21.93 -7.07
C ILE A 328 -23.30 -22.40 -7.11
N ARG A 329 -23.51 -23.71 -7.22
CA ARG A 329 -24.85 -24.29 -7.09
C ARG A 329 -25.27 -24.32 -5.62
N ILE A 330 -26.37 -23.65 -5.29
CA ILE A 330 -26.92 -23.65 -3.94
C ILE A 330 -27.82 -24.87 -3.75
N THR A 331 -27.58 -25.60 -2.67
CA THR A 331 -28.34 -26.80 -2.29
C THR A 331 -28.97 -26.69 -0.89
N HIS A 332 -28.65 -25.63 -0.14
CA HIS A 332 -29.00 -25.45 1.27
C HIS A 332 -28.62 -26.63 2.19
N ARG A 333 -27.73 -27.54 1.74
CA ARG A 333 -27.21 -28.68 2.53
C ARG A 333 -25.95 -28.33 3.31
N ALA A 334 -25.29 -27.24 2.93
CA ALA A 334 -24.08 -26.74 3.58
C ALA A 334 -24.36 -25.33 4.11
N VAL A 335 -23.70 -24.98 5.21
CA VAL A 335 -23.81 -23.65 5.83
C VAL A 335 -23.09 -22.59 5.00
N SER A 336 -21.97 -22.97 4.38
CA SER A 336 -21.14 -22.12 3.53
C SER A 336 -20.71 -22.86 2.27
N TYR A 337 -20.36 -22.10 1.24
CA TYR A 337 -19.89 -22.60 -0.05
C TYR A 337 -18.55 -21.95 -0.41
N PRO A 338 -17.58 -22.69 -0.96
CA PRO A 338 -16.30 -22.11 -1.34
C PRO A 338 -16.45 -21.16 -2.53
N VAL A 339 -15.83 -19.99 -2.44
CA VAL A 339 -15.72 -19.01 -3.51
C VAL A 339 -14.39 -19.23 -4.21
N ILE A 340 -14.46 -19.76 -5.42
CA ILE A 340 -13.28 -20.16 -6.20
C ILE A 340 -13.22 -19.29 -7.44
N ALA A 341 -12.06 -18.72 -7.72
CA ALA A 341 -11.89 -17.88 -8.90
C ALA A 341 -11.59 -18.70 -10.17
N GLU A 342 -10.73 -19.71 -10.08
CA GLU A 342 -10.48 -20.67 -11.17
C GLU A 342 -10.18 -22.06 -10.57
N ALA A 343 -11.08 -23.04 -10.76
CA ALA A 343 -10.99 -24.33 -10.05
C ALA A 343 -9.76 -25.15 -10.45
N ARG A 344 -9.37 -25.13 -11.73
CA ARG A 344 -8.24 -25.91 -12.26
C ARG A 344 -6.90 -25.52 -11.65
N ARG A 345 -6.77 -24.25 -11.24
CA ARG A 345 -5.53 -23.65 -10.74
C ARG A 345 -5.80 -22.85 -9.46
N ALA A 346 -6.70 -23.33 -8.61
CA ALA A 346 -7.16 -22.62 -7.42
C ALA A 346 -6.00 -22.14 -6.52
N PHE A 347 -4.92 -22.92 -6.43
CA PHE A 347 -3.71 -22.56 -5.66
C PHE A 347 -3.05 -21.24 -6.09
N ALA A 348 -3.30 -20.80 -7.33
CA ALA A 348 -2.69 -19.63 -7.93
C ALA A 348 -3.49 -18.35 -7.73
N TYR A 349 -4.71 -18.45 -7.20
CA TYR A 349 -5.63 -17.33 -7.07
C TYR A 349 -6.08 -17.16 -5.63
N GLU A 350 -6.24 -15.92 -5.23
CA GLU A 350 -6.83 -15.55 -3.96
C GLU A 350 -7.89 -14.48 -4.21
N VAL A 351 -9.06 -14.68 -3.63
CA VAL A 351 -10.18 -13.73 -3.68
C VAL A 351 -9.80 -12.55 -2.79
N TYR A 352 -9.64 -11.38 -3.41
CA TYR A 352 -9.33 -10.13 -2.71
C TYR A 352 -10.62 -9.44 -2.23
N SER A 353 -11.63 -9.39 -3.09
CA SER A 353 -12.99 -8.96 -2.74
C SER A 353 -14.04 -9.66 -3.59
N ILE A 354 -15.22 -9.84 -3.01
CA ILE A 354 -16.44 -10.19 -3.74
C ILE A 354 -17.14 -8.89 -4.06
N ASP A 355 -17.20 -8.54 -5.34
CA ASP A 355 -17.66 -7.24 -5.81
C ASP A 355 -19.17 -7.25 -6.06
N SER A 356 -19.71 -8.36 -6.57
CA SER A 356 -21.15 -8.57 -6.71
C SER A 356 -21.54 -10.04 -6.55
N VAL A 357 -22.75 -10.28 -6.03
CA VAL A 357 -23.33 -11.62 -5.87
C VAL A 357 -24.73 -11.62 -6.47
N LYS A 358 -24.96 -12.47 -7.46
CA LYS A 358 -26.24 -12.58 -8.16
C LYS A 358 -26.71 -14.01 -8.12
N LEU A 359 -27.91 -14.23 -7.61
CA LEU A 359 -28.62 -15.48 -7.67
C LEU A 359 -29.33 -15.58 -9.02
N VAL A 360 -28.96 -16.58 -9.80
CA VAL A 360 -29.62 -16.94 -11.05
C VAL A 360 -30.53 -18.11 -10.75
N ARG A 361 -31.84 -17.89 -10.88
CA ARG A 361 -32.86 -18.91 -10.71
C ARG A 361 -33.45 -19.24 -12.07
N GLN A 362 -33.24 -20.48 -12.50
CA GLN A 362 -33.86 -21.04 -13.70
C GLN A 362 -35.19 -21.68 -13.34
N GLN A 363 -36.29 -20.98 -13.64
CA GLN A 363 -37.64 -21.54 -13.64
C GLN A 363 -38.02 -21.95 -15.07
N ALA A 364 -38.98 -22.86 -15.23
CA ALA A 364 -39.28 -23.52 -16.51
C ALA A 364 -39.60 -22.56 -17.68
N HIS A 365 -39.97 -21.30 -17.43
CA HIS A 365 -40.30 -20.31 -18.46
C HIS A 365 -39.68 -18.90 -18.25
N GLU A 366 -38.86 -18.68 -17.21
CA GLU A 366 -38.25 -17.37 -16.97
C GLU A 366 -36.94 -17.49 -16.17
N GLU A 367 -35.92 -16.74 -16.59
CA GLU A 367 -34.67 -16.58 -15.84
C GLU A 367 -34.79 -15.33 -14.97
N SER A 368 -34.75 -15.52 -13.65
CA SER A 368 -34.76 -14.39 -12.71
C SER A 368 -33.36 -14.22 -12.11
N VAL A 369 -32.89 -12.97 -12.11
CA VAL A 369 -31.61 -12.58 -11.51
C VAL A 369 -31.89 -11.72 -10.30
N ILE A 370 -31.55 -12.24 -9.13
CA ILE A 370 -31.74 -11.55 -7.84
C ILE A 370 -30.37 -11.16 -7.31
N GLU A 371 -30.16 -9.87 -7.06
CA GLU A 371 -28.91 -9.38 -6.46
C GLU A 371 -28.92 -9.57 -4.95
N PHE A 372 -27.89 -10.23 -4.43
CA PHE A 372 -27.67 -10.45 -3.00
C PHE A 372 -26.80 -9.33 -2.44
N ARG A 373 -27.19 -8.76 -1.30
CA ARG A 373 -26.46 -7.65 -0.66
C ARG A 373 -25.55 -8.13 0.48
N PRO A 374 -24.43 -7.46 0.77
CA PRO A 374 -23.63 -7.80 1.93
C PRO A 374 -24.46 -7.69 3.21
N PHE A 375 -24.39 -8.71 4.08
CA PHE A 375 -25.16 -8.81 5.31
C PHE A 375 -24.82 -7.72 6.31
N TYR A 376 -23.57 -7.25 6.35
CA TYR A 376 -23.17 -6.15 7.23
C TYR A 376 -23.23 -4.78 6.52
N SER A 377 -24.13 -4.61 5.55
CA SER A 377 -24.34 -3.33 4.86
C SER A 377 -25.33 -2.44 5.61
N LEU A 378 -25.29 -1.12 5.40
CA LEU A 378 -26.21 -0.18 6.05
C LEU A 378 -27.60 -0.12 5.38
N HIS A 379 -27.95 -1.09 4.52
CA HIS A 379 -29.15 -1.07 3.67
C HIS A 379 -30.32 -1.92 4.18
N HIS A 380 -30.33 -2.31 5.47
CA HIS A 380 -31.39 -3.15 6.04
C HIS A 380 -32.76 -2.47 6.15
N GLY A 381 -32.82 -1.14 6.05
CA GLY A 381 -34.07 -0.36 6.12
C GLY A 381 -34.74 -0.08 4.76
N GLU A 382 -34.15 -0.52 3.64
CA GLU A 382 -34.72 -0.29 2.30
C GLU A 382 -35.81 -1.31 1.99
N ALA A 383 -37.08 -0.88 1.99
CA ALA A 383 -38.26 -1.73 1.90
C ALA A 383 -38.41 -2.52 0.57
N ALA A 384 -37.67 -2.19 -0.48
CA ALA A 384 -37.91 -2.72 -1.83
C ALA A 384 -37.33 -4.12 -2.08
N ARG A 385 -36.36 -4.60 -1.26
CA ARG A 385 -35.66 -5.89 -1.42
C ARG A 385 -35.18 -6.43 -0.07
N ILE A 386 -36.09 -6.53 0.88
CA ILE A 386 -35.82 -7.15 2.19
C ILE A 386 -35.55 -8.64 1.94
N GLY A 387 -34.48 -9.20 2.52
CA GLY A 387 -34.39 -10.65 2.71
C GLY A 387 -33.20 -11.40 2.10
N HIS A 388 -32.56 -10.91 1.04
CA HIS A 388 -31.46 -11.64 0.38
C HIS A 388 -30.09 -11.02 0.68
N TYR A 389 -29.36 -11.64 1.60
CA TYR A 389 -28.04 -11.20 2.03
C TYR A 389 -26.98 -12.28 1.88
N TRP A 390 -25.73 -11.86 1.87
CA TRP A 390 -24.58 -12.76 1.93
C TRP A 390 -23.52 -12.21 2.87
N PHE A 391 -22.75 -13.10 3.46
CA PHE A 391 -21.49 -12.73 4.09
C PHE A 391 -20.41 -13.72 3.70
N ALA A 392 -19.19 -13.22 3.59
CA ALA A 392 -18.02 -14.04 3.32
C ALA A 392 -17.20 -14.21 4.60
N ARG A 393 -16.59 -15.39 4.73
CA ARG A 393 -15.57 -15.65 5.75
C ARG A 393 -14.36 -16.26 5.07
N ARG A 394 -13.20 -16.05 5.68
CA ARG A 394 -11.96 -16.68 5.24
C ARG A 394 -11.45 -17.64 6.30
N ASN A 395 -11.13 -18.85 5.90
CA ASN A 395 -10.59 -19.89 6.75
C ASN A 395 -9.09 -20.10 6.49
N ASP A 396 -8.23 -19.66 7.41
CA ASP A 396 -6.78 -19.74 7.26
C ASP A 396 -6.24 -21.17 7.29
N TRP A 397 -6.91 -22.08 8.01
CA TRP A 397 -6.53 -23.49 7.99
C TRP A 397 -6.75 -24.11 6.61
N VAL A 398 -7.86 -23.76 5.95
CA VAL A 398 -8.11 -24.15 4.55
C VAL A 398 -7.09 -23.47 3.64
N ALA A 399 -6.74 -22.21 3.87
CA ALA A 399 -5.72 -21.51 3.06
C ALA A 399 -4.37 -22.24 3.07
N GLN A 400 -3.99 -22.87 4.19
CA GLN A 400 -2.75 -23.64 4.33
C GLN A 400 -2.82 -25.03 3.68
N LYS A 401 -3.97 -25.72 3.79
CA LYS A 401 -4.13 -27.11 3.32
C LYS A 401 -4.63 -27.21 1.88
N SER A 402 -5.47 -26.28 1.46
CA SER A 402 -6.10 -26.23 0.14
C SER A 402 -6.15 -24.79 -0.36
N PRO A 403 -4.98 -24.22 -0.75
CA PRO A 403 -4.90 -22.89 -1.34
C PRO A 403 -5.89 -22.73 -2.50
N GLY A 404 -6.75 -21.72 -2.40
CA GLY A 404 -7.75 -21.34 -3.40
C GLY A 404 -9.18 -21.48 -2.89
N TYR A 405 -9.38 -22.24 -1.81
CA TYR A 405 -10.69 -22.60 -1.26
C TYR A 405 -10.98 -21.91 0.07
N GLU A 406 -10.08 -21.03 0.54
CA GLU A 406 -10.21 -20.45 1.87
C GLU A 406 -11.34 -19.42 2.03
N THR A 407 -11.83 -18.84 0.93
CA THR A 407 -12.93 -17.88 0.99
C THR A 407 -14.22 -18.64 0.82
N GLU A 408 -15.12 -18.49 1.76
CA GLU A 408 -16.43 -19.14 1.75
C GLU A 408 -17.52 -18.08 1.85
N ILE A 409 -18.60 -18.27 1.10
CA ILE A 409 -19.79 -17.43 1.13
C ILE A 409 -20.93 -18.18 1.82
N SER A 410 -21.63 -17.48 2.70
CA SER A 410 -22.87 -17.93 3.32
C SER A 410 -23.99 -17.01 2.86
N ILE A 411 -25.14 -17.60 2.54
CA ILE A 411 -26.33 -16.87 2.12
C ILE A 411 -27.32 -16.78 3.29
N VAL A 412 -28.03 -15.67 3.35
CA VAL A 412 -29.13 -15.44 4.28
C VAL A 412 -30.33 -15.06 3.43
N ASP A 413 -31.36 -15.89 3.48
CA ASP A 413 -32.63 -15.66 2.81
C ASP A 413 -33.74 -15.67 3.87
N ILE A 414 -34.34 -14.50 4.10
CA ILE A 414 -35.41 -14.34 5.11
C ILE A 414 -36.71 -14.98 4.62
N ASP A 415 -36.95 -14.98 3.30
CA ASP A 415 -38.16 -15.51 2.68
C ASP A 415 -37.95 -16.95 2.18
N PHE A 416 -36.96 -17.66 2.76
CA PHE A 416 -36.55 -18.97 2.31
C PHE A 416 -37.70 -19.99 2.35
N GLU A 417 -38.06 -20.50 1.18
CA GLU A 417 -39.07 -21.55 1.03
C GLU A 417 -38.40 -22.91 0.71
N PRO A 418 -38.31 -23.84 1.67
CA PRO A 418 -37.56 -25.09 1.52
C PRO A 418 -38.15 -26.08 0.52
N THR A 419 -39.43 -25.89 0.15
CA THR A 419 -40.17 -26.74 -0.79
C THR A 419 -39.95 -26.36 -2.25
N SER A 420 -39.30 -25.23 -2.52
CA SER A 420 -39.00 -24.78 -3.89
C SER A 420 -37.87 -25.60 -4.54
N PRO A 421 -37.90 -25.83 -5.87
CA PRO A 421 -36.86 -26.58 -6.56
C PRO A 421 -35.51 -25.83 -6.51
N GLN A 422 -34.48 -26.49 -5.99
CA GLN A 422 -33.14 -25.93 -5.80
C GLN A 422 -32.30 -25.98 -7.09
N THR A 423 -32.68 -25.17 -8.07
CA THR A 423 -31.91 -24.93 -9.33
C THR A 423 -31.07 -23.66 -9.25
N ASP A 424 -31.00 -23.05 -8.07
CA ASP A 424 -30.36 -21.78 -7.82
C ASP A 424 -28.84 -21.84 -7.95
N THR A 425 -28.27 -20.91 -8.73
CA THR A 425 -26.83 -20.78 -8.94
C THR A 425 -26.38 -19.36 -8.64
N LEU A 426 -25.32 -19.20 -7.83
CA LEU A 426 -24.68 -17.91 -7.63
C LEU A 426 -23.67 -17.63 -8.73
N SER A 427 -23.81 -16.47 -9.34
CA SER A 427 -22.81 -15.82 -10.17
C SER A 427 -22.11 -14.75 -9.33
N LEU A 428 -20.78 -14.74 -9.38
CA LEU A 428 -19.93 -13.88 -8.56
C LEU A 428 -18.99 -13.07 -9.44
N ASP A 429 -18.93 -11.77 -9.20
CA ASP A 429 -17.88 -10.90 -9.73
C ASP A 429 -16.83 -10.71 -8.64
N LEU A 430 -15.57 -11.01 -8.97
CA LEU A 430 -14.48 -11.05 -8.00
C LEU A 430 -13.34 -10.13 -8.43
N THR A 431 -12.73 -9.45 -7.46
CA THR A 431 -11.36 -8.96 -7.59
C THR A 431 -10.43 -9.97 -6.97
N CYS A 432 -9.35 -10.30 -7.68
CA CYS A 432 -8.44 -11.39 -7.34
C CYS A 432 -6.98 -10.94 -7.38
N THR A 433 -6.14 -11.70 -6.70
CA THR A 433 -4.68 -11.61 -6.74
C THR A 433 -4.07 -12.99 -7.00
N ASN A 434 -2.83 -13.04 -7.47
CA ASN A 434 -2.07 -14.27 -7.75
C ASN A 434 -1.23 -14.76 -6.56
N ARG A 435 -1.55 -14.32 -5.34
CA ARG A 435 -0.83 -14.66 -4.10
C ARG A 435 0.66 -14.30 -4.21
N ASP A 436 1.53 -15.26 -3.90
CA ASP A 436 2.98 -15.12 -3.91
C ASP A 436 3.64 -15.55 -5.23
N LEU A 437 2.87 -16.00 -6.23
CA LEU A 437 3.41 -16.35 -7.55
C LEU A 437 4.16 -15.19 -8.22
N PRO A 438 3.68 -13.93 -8.16
CA PRO A 438 4.43 -12.78 -8.68
C PRO A 438 5.87 -12.68 -8.17
N ALA A 439 6.12 -12.97 -6.90
CA ALA A 439 7.46 -12.87 -6.29
C ALA A 439 8.46 -13.89 -6.89
N MET A 440 7.95 -14.95 -7.51
CA MET A 440 8.73 -15.98 -8.18
C MET A 440 9.06 -15.65 -9.65
N LEU A 441 8.49 -14.57 -10.21
CA LEU A 441 8.77 -14.18 -11.60
C LEU A 441 10.26 -13.81 -11.77
N ALA A 442 10.80 -14.20 -12.93
CA ALA A 442 12.04 -13.62 -13.42
C ALA A 442 11.74 -12.21 -13.93
N PHE A 443 12.71 -11.31 -13.81
CA PHE A 443 12.62 -9.93 -14.26
C PHE A 443 13.89 -9.54 -15.01
N GLY A 444 13.80 -8.54 -15.90
CA GLY A 444 14.90 -8.11 -16.76
C GLY A 444 15.17 -9.03 -17.94
N LEU A 445 14.16 -9.76 -18.43
CA LEU A 445 14.31 -10.66 -19.58
C LEU A 445 14.35 -9.91 -20.91
N GLU A 446 15.13 -10.43 -21.86
CA GLU A 446 15.09 -9.96 -23.25
C GLU A 446 13.68 -10.15 -23.85
N GLY A 447 13.18 -9.09 -24.50
CA GLY A 447 11.82 -9.04 -25.06
C GLY A 447 10.71 -8.63 -24.07
N GLY A 448 11.06 -8.24 -22.85
CA GLY A 448 10.11 -7.75 -21.85
C GLY A 448 9.56 -8.86 -20.93
N ASP A 449 9.19 -8.44 -19.72
CA ASP A 449 8.69 -9.28 -18.64
C ASP A 449 7.15 -9.33 -18.62
N LEU A 450 6.52 -8.24 -19.09
CA LEU A 450 5.07 -8.04 -19.10
C LEU A 450 4.59 -7.70 -20.52
N PHE A 451 3.32 -8.00 -20.76
CA PHE A 451 2.65 -7.80 -22.04
C PHE A 451 1.27 -7.19 -21.84
N GLN A 452 0.92 -6.22 -22.68
CA GLN A 452 -0.40 -5.61 -22.74
C GLN A 452 -1.19 -6.21 -23.90
N GLU A 453 -2.46 -6.56 -23.68
CA GLU A 453 -3.33 -6.98 -24.78
C GLU A 453 -3.60 -5.81 -25.74
N GLY A 454 -3.32 -5.99 -27.03
CA GLY A 454 -3.49 -4.95 -28.05
C GLY A 454 -2.44 -3.83 -28.05
N GLY A 455 -1.37 -3.94 -27.25
CA GLY A 455 -0.36 -2.89 -27.04
C GLY A 455 0.63 -2.68 -28.19
N ALA A 456 0.17 -2.18 -29.36
CA ALA A 456 1.05 -1.87 -30.50
C ALA A 456 2.00 -0.66 -30.27
N GLN A 457 1.82 0.09 -29.18
CA GLN A 457 2.53 1.35 -28.91
C GLN A 457 3.89 1.17 -28.22
N THR A 458 4.17 -0.03 -27.71
CA THR A 458 5.38 -0.32 -26.93
C THR A 458 6.11 -1.53 -27.50
N SER A 459 7.45 -1.44 -27.58
CA SER A 459 8.29 -2.56 -28.01
C SER A 459 8.47 -3.62 -26.92
N GLY A 460 8.29 -3.24 -25.65
CA GLY A 460 8.33 -4.15 -24.53
C GLY A 460 8.07 -3.45 -23.19
N ILE A 461 7.70 -4.24 -22.19
CA ILE A 461 7.45 -3.77 -20.82
C ILE A 461 8.34 -4.58 -19.88
N SER A 462 9.27 -3.92 -19.20
CA SER A 462 10.21 -4.56 -18.27
C SER A 462 9.86 -4.24 -16.83
N LEU A 463 10.18 -5.17 -15.93
CA LEU A 463 10.10 -4.97 -14.49
C LEU A 463 11.44 -4.42 -14.01
N LEU A 464 11.44 -3.25 -13.37
CA LEU A 464 12.67 -2.65 -12.81
C LEU A 464 13.10 -3.32 -11.51
N ARG A 465 12.17 -3.96 -10.80
CA ARG A 465 12.42 -4.69 -9.57
C ARG A 465 11.62 -5.99 -9.54
N ARG A 466 12.07 -6.94 -8.73
CA ARG A 466 11.31 -8.16 -8.44
C ARG A 466 9.99 -7.79 -7.77
N PRO A 467 8.84 -8.37 -8.18
CA PRO A 467 7.59 -8.17 -7.49
C PRO A 467 7.66 -8.59 -6.01
N THR A 468 7.00 -7.84 -5.14
CA THR A 468 6.99 -8.09 -3.70
C THR A 468 6.18 -9.35 -3.35
N GLN A 469 6.38 -9.90 -2.15
CA GLN A 469 5.47 -10.89 -1.60
C GLN A 469 4.17 -10.24 -1.14
N SER A 470 3.09 -11.02 -1.11
CA SER A 470 1.82 -10.58 -0.54
C SER A 470 1.93 -10.54 0.98
N VAL A 471 1.48 -9.46 1.62
CA VAL A 471 1.55 -9.32 3.08
C VAL A 471 0.17 -9.11 3.67
N ARG A 472 -0.05 -9.54 4.92
CA ARG A 472 -1.37 -9.53 5.57
C ARG A 472 -1.24 -9.06 7.00
N PHE A 473 -2.30 -8.45 7.51
CA PHE A 473 -2.40 -8.20 8.94
C PHE A 473 -2.61 -9.52 9.70
N GLU A 474 -1.96 -9.63 10.85
CA GLU A 474 -2.15 -10.75 11.78
C GLU A 474 -3.58 -10.73 12.35
N ARG A 475 -4.30 -11.86 12.27
CA ARG A 475 -5.67 -12.02 12.78
C ARG A 475 -5.71 -12.41 14.27
N GLY A 476 -6.89 -12.45 14.88
CA GLY A 476 -7.09 -12.82 16.29
C GLY A 476 -6.98 -11.65 17.26
N ARG A 477 -6.28 -11.81 18.40
CA ARG A 477 -6.16 -10.76 19.44
C ARG A 477 -5.63 -9.43 18.91
N ALA A 478 -4.74 -9.47 17.92
CA ALA A 478 -4.24 -8.28 17.24
C ALA A 478 -5.33 -7.48 16.50
N ALA A 479 -6.43 -8.11 16.07
CA ALA A 479 -7.55 -7.43 15.42
C ALA A 479 -8.30 -6.48 16.38
N HIS A 480 -8.45 -6.89 17.64
CA HIS A 480 -9.10 -6.08 18.68
C HIS A 480 -8.30 -4.81 18.96
N TRP A 481 -7.00 -4.96 19.18
CA TRP A 481 -6.10 -3.82 19.37
C TRP A 481 -6.08 -2.89 18.17
N ARG A 482 -6.04 -3.42 16.94
CA ARG A 482 -6.14 -2.61 15.71
C ARG A 482 -7.38 -1.73 15.67
N LEU A 483 -8.54 -2.31 15.97
CA LEU A 483 -9.80 -1.58 16.01
C LEU A 483 -9.77 -0.50 17.10
N VAL A 484 -9.27 -0.83 18.30
CA VAL A 484 -9.13 0.14 19.40
C VAL A 484 -8.21 1.28 19.00
N SER A 485 -7.03 1.00 18.43
CA SER A 485 -6.09 2.03 17.97
C SER A 485 -6.73 2.96 16.95
N HIS A 486 -7.54 2.44 16.02
CA HIS A 486 -8.27 3.24 15.04
C HIS A 486 -9.34 4.14 15.63
N LEU A 487 -10.16 3.60 16.53
CA LEU A 487 -11.25 4.34 17.16
C LEU A 487 -10.72 5.36 18.19
N ALA A 488 -9.55 5.11 18.78
CA ALA A 488 -8.90 5.98 19.73
C ALA A 488 -8.18 7.19 19.09
N LEU A 489 -7.88 7.14 17.79
CA LEU A 489 -7.20 8.20 17.06
C LEU A 489 -8.16 9.30 16.61
N ASN A 490 -8.47 10.19 17.55
CA ASN A 490 -8.92 11.55 17.27
C ASN A 490 -7.73 12.51 17.49
N HIS A 491 -7.70 13.69 16.84
CA HIS A 491 -6.65 14.70 17.07
C HIS A 491 -6.41 15.03 18.54
N VAL A 492 -7.45 14.91 19.37
CA VAL A 492 -7.42 15.07 20.83
C VAL A 492 -6.52 14.03 21.52
N SER A 493 -6.34 12.85 20.92
CA SER A 493 -5.54 11.72 21.44
C SER A 493 -4.02 11.95 21.28
N LEU A 494 -3.60 12.70 20.26
CA LEU A 494 -2.20 13.12 20.09
C LEU A 494 -1.75 14.14 21.17
N VAL A 495 -2.68 14.76 21.90
CA VAL A 495 -2.39 15.82 22.88
C VAL A 495 -1.95 15.27 24.24
N ALA A 496 -2.49 14.11 24.68
CA ALA A 496 -2.30 13.65 26.07
C ALA A 496 -1.01 12.81 26.27
N HIS A 497 -0.64 11.96 25.31
CA HIS A 497 0.51 11.04 25.40
C HIS A 497 1.24 10.84 24.05
N GLY A 498 1.11 11.81 23.13
CA GLY A 498 1.06 11.67 21.67
C GLY A 498 2.15 10.92 20.89
N LEU A 499 3.34 10.69 21.43
CA LEU A 499 4.40 9.98 20.69
C LEU A 499 4.18 8.47 20.67
N ALA A 500 3.87 7.86 21.82
CA ALA A 500 3.72 6.41 21.91
C ALA A 500 2.54 5.88 21.09
N PRO A 501 1.33 6.50 21.13
CA PRO A 501 0.22 6.09 20.25
C PRO A 501 0.53 6.28 18.76
N LEU A 502 1.26 7.33 18.39
CA LEU A 502 1.68 7.54 16.99
C LEU A 502 2.62 6.41 16.53
N LYS A 503 3.64 6.07 17.34
CA LYS A 503 4.54 4.95 17.03
C LYS A 503 3.79 3.64 16.92
N GLU A 504 2.92 3.34 17.88
CA GLU A 504 2.11 2.11 17.87
C GLU A 504 1.24 2.01 16.62
N MET A 505 0.61 3.12 16.20
CA MET A 505 -0.13 3.18 14.94
C MET A 505 0.78 2.93 13.73
N LEU A 506 1.96 3.56 13.64
CA LEU A 506 2.86 3.32 12.52
C LEU A 506 3.35 1.86 12.48
N THR A 507 3.67 1.28 13.64
CA THR A 507 4.04 -0.13 13.78
C THR A 507 2.90 -1.06 13.34
N LEU A 508 1.65 -0.67 13.56
CA LEU A 508 0.48 -1.40 13.09
C LEU A 508 0.43 -1.55 11.57
N TYR A 509 0.86 -0.50 10.85
CA TYR A 509 0.90 -0.45 9.40
C TYR A 509 2.20 -1.01 8.80
N ASP A 510 3.24 -1.18 9.60
CA ASP A 510 4.46 -1.87 9.20
C ASP A 510 4.24 -3.40 9.10
N LEU A 511 3.51 -3.79 8.07
CA LEU A 511 3.19 -5.18 7.76
C LEU A 511 4.43 -6.04 7.49
N ARG A 512 5.51 -5.43 6.99
CA ARG A 512 6.75 -6.15 6.66
C ARG A 512 7.69 -6.27 7.85
N ARG A 513 7.52 -5.43 8.89
CA ARG A 513 8.35 -5.39 10.11
C ARG A 513 9.85 -5.37 9.79
N THR A 514 10.24 -4.57 8.80
CA THR A 514 11.64 -4.53 8.37
C THR A 514 12.49 -3.75 9.39
N ALA A 515 13.78 -4.08 9.48
CA ALA A 515 14.70 -3.32 10.35
C ALA A 515 14.84 -1.84 9.92
N VAL A 516 14.52 -1.50 8.67
CA VAL A 516 14.54 -0.11 8.18
C VAL A 516 13.31 0.63 8.68
N SER A 517 12.11 0.10 8.45
CA SER A 517 10.85 0.72 8.88
C SER A 517 10.75 0.86 10.40
N MET A 518 11.18 -0.16 11.16
CA MET A 518 11.24 -0.06 12.62
C MET A 518 12.19 1.05 13.09
N ARG A 519 13.37 1.18 12.46
CA ARG A 519 14.30 2.28 12.77
C ARG A 519 13.67 3.64 12.49
N GLN A 520 12.98 3.82 11.37
CA GLN A 520 12.30 5.09 11.05
C GLN A 520 11.24 5.44 12.11
N ILE A 521 10.45 4.46 12.55
CA ILE A 521 9.44 4.65 13.61
C ILE A 521 10.14 5.02 14.93
N ASP A 522 11.20 4.31 15.29
CA ASP A 522 11.97 4.57 16.51
C ASP A 522 12.64 5.94 16.50
N GLY A 523 13.03 6.42 15.32
CA GLY A 523 13.61 7.74 15.07
C GLY A 523 12.67 8.92 15.39
N LEU A 524 11.37 8.67 15.60
CA LEU A 524 10.48 9.69 16.15
C LEU A 524 10.74 9.87 17.65
N VAL A 525 11.23 11.04 18.07
CA VAL A 525 11.66 11.29 19.46
C VAL A 525 10.71 12.19 20.22
N GLY A 526 9.93 13.02 19.52
CA GLY A 526 8.97 13.91 20.16
C GLY A 526 7.90 14.38 19.20
N VAL A 527 6.71 14.63 19.73
CA VAL A 527 5.59 15.24 19.03
C VAL A 527 5.06 16.36 19.93
N GLU A 528 5.03 17.57 19.43
CA GLU A 528 4.40 18.72 20.08
C GLU A 528 3.29 19.26 19.19
N GLN A 529 2.25 19.81 19.81
CA GLN A 529 1.14 20.45 19.11
C GLN A 529 0.98 21.88 19.59
N ARG A 530 0.81 22.83 18.66
CA ARG A 530 0.57 24.25 18.97
C ARG A 530 -0.58 24.79 18.13
N GLY A 531 -1.35 25.70 18.69
CA GLY A 531 -2.35 26.44 17.92
C GLY A 531 -1.66 27.39 16.95
N ALA A 532 -2.06 27.36 15.68
CA ALA A 532 -1.51 28.22 14.64
C ALA A 532 -2.62 29.01 13.95
N VAL A 533 -2.28 30.18 13.41
CA VAL A 533 -3.19 31.01 12.62
C VAL A 533 -2.53 31.30 11.30
N GLN A 534 -3.22 31.00 10.20
CA GLN A 534 -2.76 31.30 8.85
C GLN A 534 -3.62 32.40 8.25
N TRP A 535 -2.97 33.30 7.53
CA TRP A 535 -3.62 34.36 6.78
C TRP A 535 -3.90 33.86 5.37
N LEU A 536 -5.17 33.66 5.02
CA LEU A 536 -5.55 33.18 3.70
C LEU A 536 -6.09 34.32 2.83
N PRO A 537 -5.65 34.41 1.56
CA PRO A 537 -6.21 35.36 0.62
C PRO A 537 -7.66 34.97 0.30
N GLY A 538 -8.61 35.80 0.74
CA GLY A 538 -10.04 35.63 0.47
C GLY A 538 -10.57 36.75 -0.42
N LYS A 539 -11.64 36.47 -1.16
CA LYS A 539 -12.43 37.49 -1.88
C LYS A 539 -13.73 37.71 -1.09
N PRO A 540 -14.06 38.93 -0.61
CA PRO A 540 -13.41 40.22 -0.87
C PRO A 540 -12.31 40.62 0.13
N PHE A 541 -12.17 39.95 1.28
CA PHE A 541 -11.11 40.22 2.27
C PHE A 541 -10.39 38.95 2.69
N ALA A 542 -9.13 39.10 3.06
CA ALA A 542 -8.35 38.01 3.62
C ALA A 542 -8.92 37.56 4.98
N THR A 543 -8.91 36.26 5.21
CA THR A 543 -9.52 35.65 6.40
C THR A 543 -8.45 34.93 7.21
N PHE A 544 -8.57 35.00 8.53
CA PHE A 544 -7.73 34.23 9.45
C PHE A 544 -8.34 32.87 9.66
N VAL A 545 -7.60 31.82 9.29
CA VAL A 545 -7.99 30.44 9.59
C VAL A 545 -7.18 29.99 10.80
N ARG A 546 -7.86 29.37 11.77
CA ARG A 546 -7.20 28.72 12.91
C ARG A 546 -6.90 27.29 12.53
N GLY A 547 -5.74 26.81 12.94
CA GLY A 547 -5.31 25.45 12.70
C GLY A 547 -4.33 24.99 13.74
N ILE A 548 -3.67 23.90 13.43
CA ILE A 548 -2.76 23.20 14.33
C ILE A 548 -1.40 23.08 13.65
N GLU A 549 -0.34 23.51 14.32
CA GLU A 549 1.03 23.17 13.96
C GLU A 549 1.43 21.92 14.75
N ILE A 550 1.86 20.88 14.03
CA ILE A 550 2.42 19.66 14.60
C ILE A 550 3.94 19.75 14.42
N ARG A 551 4.68 19.76 15.52
CA ARG A 551 6.14 19.79 15.52
C ARG A 551 6.66 18.40 15.87
N LEU A 552 7.28 17.75 14.89
CA LEU A 552 7.81 16.39 14.98
C LEU A 552 9.33 16.46 15.14
N THR A 553 9.85 15.93 16.25
CA THR A 553 11.30 15.83 16.50
C THR A 553 11.81 14.49 16.02
N ILE A 554 12.77 14.51 15.10
CA ILE A 554 13.32 13.32 14.45
C ILE A 554 14.82 13.18 14.71
N ASP A 555 15.24 11.94 14.97
CA ASP A 555 16.65 11.53 14.97
C ASP A 555 17.07 11.13 13.54
N GLU A 556 17.82 12.00 12.86
CA GLU A 556 18.23 11.82 11.45
C GLU A 556 19.07 10.55 11.23
N GLU A 557 19.79 10.06 12.23
CA GLU A 557 20.61 8.83 12.10
C GLU A 557 19.76 7.57 11.86
N HIS A 558 18.48 7.63 12.24
CA HIS A 558 17.54 6.52 12.05
C HIS A 558 16.96 6.47 10.63
N PHE A 559 17.19 7.50 9.82
CA PHE A 559 16.72 7.59 8.44
C PHE A 559 17.81 7.23 7.41
N VAL A 560 18.96 6.74 7.86
CA VAL A 560 20.01 6.27 6.93
C VAL A 560 19.49 5.14 6.05
N GLY A 561 19.46 5.38 4.74
CA GLY A 561 18.96 4.42 3.75
C GLY A 561 17.47 4.53 3.43
N ALA A 562 16.75 5.51 3.98
CA ALA A 562 15.36 5.79 3.65
C ALA A 562 15.11 7.30 3.55
N SER A 563 14.28 7.74 2.61
CA SER A 563 14.05 9.17 2.40
C SER A 563 13.25 9.77 3.56
N LEU A 564 13.85 10.76 4.24
CA LEU A 564 13.15 11.59 5.22
C LEU A 564 12.04 12.41 4.52
N ALA A 565 12.30 12.94 3.33
CA ALA A 565 11.34 13.73 2.57
C ALA A 565 10.05 12.94 2.27
N SER A 566 10.18 11.71 1.77
CA SER A 566 9.03 10.85 1.49
C SER A 566 8.25 10.50 2.76
N PHE A 567 8.95 10.15 3.84
CA PHE A 567 8.32 9.85 5.13
C PHE A 567 7.53 11.06 5.68
N VAL A 568 8.15 12.23 5.66
CA VAL A 568 7.53 13.48 6.12
C VAL A 568 6.32 13.84 5.26
N ARG A 569 6.40 13.65 3.94
CA ARG A 569 5.27 13.91 3.03
C ARG A 569 4.10 12.95 3.26
N VAL A 570 4.37 11.69 3.60
CA VAL A 570 3.32 10.72 4.01
C VAL A 570 2.63 11.21 5.28
N LEU A 571 3.40 11.59 6.31
CA LEU A 571 2.82 12.08 7.57
C LEU A 571 2.07 13.41 7.41
N ASP A 572 2.59 14.34 6.63
CA ASP A 572 1.95 15.61 6.29
C ASP A 572 0.60 15.39 5.59
N SER A 573 0.55 14.44 4.64
CA SER A 573 -0.70 14.05 3.97
C SER A 573 -1.65 13.33 4.91
N PHE A 574 -1.14 12.44 5.76
CA PHE A 574 -1.92 11.74 6.79
C PHE A 574 -2.59 12.72 7.75
N PHE A 575 -1.83 13.62 8.37
CA PHE A 575 -2.39 14.60 9.30
C PHE A 575 -3.34 15.58 8.61
N GLY A 576 -3.03 15.99 7.38
CA GLY A 576 -3.89 16.85 6.55
C GLY A 576 -5.28 16.25 6.29
N LEU A 577 -5.36 14.94 6.06
CA LEU A 577 -6.61 14.21 5.84
C LEU A 577 -7.47 14.04 7.10
N TYR A 578 -6.87 14.14 8.28
CA TYR A 578 -7.60 14.07 9.55
C TYR A 578 -8.24 15.40 9.97
N VAL A 579 -7.87 16.52 9.34
CA VAL A 579 -8.24 17.88 9.76
C VAL A 579 -9.75 18.10 9.80
N HIS A 580 -10.23 18.76 10.85
CA HIS A 580 -11.64 19.18 10.96
C HIS A 580 -12.01 20.22 9.89
N LEU A 581 -13.29 20.26 9.51
CA LEU A 581 -13.83 21.26 8.59
C LEU A 581 -13.45 22.69 9.05
N ASN A 582 -12.97 23.53 8.14
CA ASN A 582 -12.52 24.91 8.39
C ASN A 582 -11.28 25.08 9.28
N SER A 583 -10.46 24.04 9.43
CA SER A 583 -9.15 24.09 10.08
C SER A 583 -8.05 23.73 9.09
N PHE A 584 -6.79 23.92 9.48
CA PHE A 584 -5.63 23.37 8.77
C PHE A 584 -4.70 22.64 9.73
N VAL A 585 -3.85 21.78 9.18
CA VAL A 585 -2.65 21.28 9.86
C VAL A 585 -1.40 21.71 9.11
N GLN A 586 -0.35 22.05 9.85
CA GLN A 586 0.97 22.31 9.32
C GLN A 586 1.99 21.42 10.03
N LEU A 587 2.70 20.59 9.29
CA LEU A 587 3.77 19.76 9.84
C LEU A 587 5.11 20.52 9.79
N VAL A 588 5.81 20.54 10.92
CA VAL A 588 7.18 21.06 11.05
C VAL A 588 8.05 19.96 11.62
N VAL A 589 9.15 19.65 10.93
CA VAL A 589 10.08 18.61 11.33
C VAL A 589 11.36 19.26 11.82
N VAL A 590 11.80 18.87 13.02
CA VAL A 590 12.99 19.42 13.67
C VAL A 590 14.00 18.32 14.00
N SER A 591 15.28 18.66 13.88
CA SER A 591 16.38 17.75 14.23
C SER A 591 16.47 17.58 15.73
N LYS A 592 16.57 16.33 16.20
CA LYS A 592 16.90 16.02 17.60
C LYS A 592 18.27 16.58 17.99
N ARG A 593 19.24 16.58 17.06
CA ARG A 593 20.64 16.90 17.34
C ARG A 593 20.86 18.41 17.44
N THR A 594 20.35 19.17 16.47
CA THR A 594 20.59 20.63 16.41
C THR A 594 19.40 21.45 16.94
N GLY A 595 18.20 20.86 17.00
CA GLY A 595 16.96 21.58 17.30
C GLY A 595 16.44 22.45 16.16
N GLU A 596 17.16 22.50 15.03
CA GLU A 596 16.82 23.31 13.86
C GLU A 596 15.69 22.69 13.03
N GLU A 597 14.98 23.53 12.28
CA GLU A 597 13.94 23.09 11.35
C GLU A 597 14.59 22.45 10.12
N ILE A 598 14.25 21.17 9.88
CA ILE A 598 14.69 20.45 8.69
C ILE A 598 13.70 20.72 7.54
N ILE A 599 12.41 20.55 7.81
CA ILE A 599 11.34 20.69 6.82
C ILE A 599 10.15 21.39 7.46
N ARG A 600 9.65 22.43 6.80
CA ARG A 600 8.37 23.05 7.11
C ARG A 600 7.42 22.81 5.95
N CYS A 601 6.44 21.92 6.15
CA CYS A 601 5.41 21.64 5.16
C CYS A 601 4.48 22.85 5.00
N LYS A 602 3.87 22.97 3.82
CA LYS A 602 2.82 23.99 3.59
C LYS A 602 1.57 23.59 4.37
N PRO A 603 0.77 24.55 4.89
CA PRO A 603 -0.48 24.24 5.58
C PRO A 603 -1.44 23.45 4.67
N ARG A 604 -2.07 22.39 5.20
CA ARG A 604 -2.97 21.51 4.45
C ARG A 604 -4.35 21.41 5.08
N THR A 605 -5.35 21.17 4.22
CA THR A 605 -6.72 20.84 4.60
C THR A 605 -7.21 19.75 3.67
N GLY A 606 -7.29 18.52 4.18
CA GLY A 606 -7.50 17.34 3.35
C GLY A 606 -6.35 17.15 2.35
N GLU A 607 -6.70 17.08 1.07
CA GLU A 607 -5.75 16.97 -0.03
C GLU A 607 -5.21 18.33 -0.51
N SER A 608 -5.88 19.43 -0.15
CA SER A 608 -5.53 20.77 -0.62
C SER A 608 -4.41 21.37 0.21
N ILE A 609 -3.47 22.03 -0.48
CA ILE A 609 -2.49 22.90 0.14
C ILE A 609 -3.09 24.31 0.17
N LEU A 610 -3.16 24.90 1.36
CA LEU A 610 -3.54 26.30 1.50
C LEU A 610 -2.36 27.16 1.04
N ALA A 611 -2.49 27.77 -0.13
CA ALA A 611 -1.46 28.60 -0.76
C ALA A 611 -2.04 29.94 -1.23
#